data_AF-A0A534RE03-F1
#
_entry.id   AF-A0A534RE03-F1
#
_cell.length_a   1.000
_cell.length_b   1.000
_cell.length_c   1.000
_cell.angle_alpha   90.00
_cell.angle_beta   90.00
_cell.angle_gamma   90.00
#
_symmetry.space_group_name_H-M   'P 1'
#
loop_
_entity.id
_entity.type
_entity.pdbx_description
1 polymer ?
#
loop_
_entity_poly.entity_id
_entity_poly.type
_entity_poly.pdbx_seq_one_letter_code
_entity_poly.pdbx_strand_id
1 'polypeptide(L)'
;MNASPSRRKVRRPNLKSGVYTLKKAVAVLGSRALPSTRTALGRELQAWRGALVADLGGPDAVSTQQAALIDLCVRTKLQVDSIDAYILSLPALVDKRHRRVWPVVKDRQSLVNQLQSLLRDLG
;
A
#
# COMPACT_ATOMS: atom_id res chain seq x y z
N MET A 1 64.06 -23.17 11.18
CA MET A 1 62.85 -22.52 11.73
C MET A 1 62.07 -21.92 10.57
N ASN A 2 61.07 -22.62 10.03
CA ASN A 2 60.20 -22.07 8.98
C ASN A 2 58.74 -22.11 9.47
N ALA A 3 58.18 -20.93 9.76
CA ALA A 3 56.81 -20.77 10.22
C ALA A 3 55.83 -20.94 9.05
N SER A 4 54.82 -21.80 9.21
CA SER A 4 53.74 -21.98 8.24
C SER A 4 52.77 -20.78 8.26
N PRO A 5 52.29 -20.29 7.09
CA PRO A 5 51.38 -19.15 7.06
C PRO A 5 49.99 -19.53 7.58
N SER A 6 49.48 -18.76 8.54
CA SER A 6 48.14 -18.98 9.12
C SER A 6 47.04 -18.80 8.07
N ARG A 7 46.14 -19.79 7.97
CA ARG A 7 45.02 -19.81 7.03
C ARG A 7 44.03 -18.69 7.39
N ARG A 8 44.02 -17.60 6.61
CA ARG A 8 43.11 -16.46 6.81
C ARG A 8 41.65 -16.95 6.61
N LYS A 9 40.85 -17.02 7.67
CA LYS A 9 39.42 -17.38 7.61
C LYS A 9 38.69 -16.35 6.74
N VAL A 10 38.34 -16.74 5.51
CA VAL A 10 37.41 -15.97 4.65
C VAL A 10 36.07 -15.92 5.37
N ARG A 11 35.63 -14.73 5.79
CA ARG A 11 34.30 -14.53 6.36
C ARG A 11 33.28 -14.90 5.29
N ARG A 12 32.52 -15.98 5.51
CA ARG A 12 31.40 -16.35 4.65
C ARG A 12 30.42 -15.17 4.61
N PRO A 13 30.00 -14.70 3.42
CA PRO A 13 28.98 -13.66 3.35
C PRO A 13 27.74 -14.17 4.07
N ASN A 14 27.20 -13.37 5.00
CA ASN A 14 25.92 -13.67 5.62
C ASN A 14 24.84 -13.50 4.54
N LEU A 15 24.54 -14.58 3.83
CA LEU A 15 23.38 -14.70 2.96
C LEU A 15 22.15 -14.66 3.86
N LYS A 16 21.66 -13.46 4.16
CA LYS A 16 20.37 -13.30 4.84
C LYS A 16 19.33 -13.99 3.96
N SER A 17 18.57 -14.91 4.56
CA SER A 17 17.57 -15.67 3.81
C SER A 17 16.60 -14.71 3.09
N GLY A 18 16.13 -15.11 1.91
CA GLY A 18 15.16 -14.33 1.14
C GLY A 18 13.94 -13.93 1.97
N VAL A 19 13.51 -14.79 2.89
CA VAL A 19 12.43 -14.52 3.85
C VAL A 19 12.76 -13.38 4.83
N TYR A 20 14.00 -13.31 5.35
CA TYR A 20 14.39 -12.20 6.22
C TYR A 20 14.45 -10.88 5.46
N THR A 21 14.98 -10.90 4.23
CA THR A 21 15.02 -9.73 3.34
C THR A 21 13.61 -9.29 2.98
N LEU A 22 12.70 -10.23 2.68
CA LEU A 22 11.29 -9.97 2.42
C LEU A 22 10.58 -9.39 3.65
N LYS A 23 10.74 -10.00 4.84
CA LYS A 23 10.18 -9.48 6.09
C LYS A 23 10.65 -8.06 6.36
N LYS A 24 11.93 -7.76 6.13
CA LYS A 24 12.49 -6.42 6.30
C LYS A 24 11.95 -5.44 5.25
N ALA A 25 11.85 -5.85 3.98
CA ALA A 25 11.27 -5.04 2.92
C ALA A 25 9.79 -4.73 3.20
N VAL A 26 9.01 -5.73 3.62
CA VAL A 26 7.61 -5.57 4.05
C VAL A 26 7.50 -4.66 5.26
N ALA A 27 8.39 -4.77 6.25
CA ALA A 27 8.38 -3.89 7.42
C ALA A 27 8.71 -2.43 7.05
N VAL A 28 9.73 -2.21 6.21
CA VAL A 28 10.16 -0.86 5.78
C VAL A 28 9.15 -0.23 4.83
N LEU A 29 8.59 -0.99 3.89
CA LEU A 29 7.58 -0.49 2.96
C LEU A 29 6.22 -0.34 3.67
N GLY A 30 5.84 -1.28 4.54
CA GLY A 30 4.60 -1.24 5.32
C GLY A 30 4.55 -0.07 6.30
N SER A 31 5.66 0.27 6.96
CA SER A 31 5.76 1.47 7.82
C SER A 31 5.73 2.79 7.05
N ARG A 32 5.96 2.77 5.73
CA ARG A 32 5.84 3.92 4.83
C ARG A 32 4.55 3.93 4.01
N ALA A 33 3.82 2.81 3.98
CA ALA A 33 2.71 2.62 3.03
C ALA A 33 1.43 3.33 3.45
N LEU A 34 1.24 3.59 4.75
CA LEU A 34 0.07 4.32 5.26
C LEU A 34 0.52 5.52 6.10
N PRO A 35 -0.16 6.67 5.96
CA PRO A 35 0.08 7.84 6.80
C PRO A 35 -0.07 7.50 8.29
N SER A 36 0.81 8.04 9.13
CA SER A 36 0.69 7.90 10.58
C SER A 36 -0.63 8.48 11.09
N THR A 37 -1.23 7.86 12.12
CA THR A 37 -2.41 8.36 12.84
C THR A 37 -2.21 9.74 13.49
N ARG A 38 -0.97 10.25 13.53
CA ARG A 38 -0.68 11.64 13.92
C ARG A 38 -1.14 12.66 12.87
N THR A 39 -1.29 12.25 11.62
CA THR A 39 -1.78 13.09 10.51
C THR A 39 -3.29 13.03 10.40
N ALA A 40 -3.92 14.09 9.86
CA ALA A 40 -5.36 14.12 9.62
C ALA A 40 -5.80 12.98 8.69
N LEU A 41 -5.09 12.80 7.57
CA LEU A 41 -5.33 11.72 6.61
C LEU A 41 -5.19 10.33 7.24
N GLY A 42 -4.18 10.11 8.09
CA GLY A 42 -4.00 8.84 8.78
C GLY A 42 -5.12 8.54 9.79
N ARG A 43 -5.68 9.56 10.45
CA ARG A 43 -6.85 9.38 11.32
C ARG A 43 -8.09 9.04 10.52
N GLU A 44 -8.31 9.72 9.40
CA GLU A 44 -9.44 9.45 8.51
C GLU A 44 -9.39 8.02 7.96
N LEU A 45 -8.23 7.58 7.46
CA LEU A 45 -8.05 6.21 6.95
C LEU A 45 -8.27 5.17 8.06
N GLN A 46 -7.80 5.43 9.27
CA GLN A 46 -8.03 4.53 10.40
C GLN A 46 -9.51 4.50 10.82
N ALA A 47 -10.19 5.64 10.80
CA ALA A 47 -11.63 5.72 11.07
C ALA A 47 -12.43 4.95 10.01
N TRP A 48 -12.10 5.14 8.73
CA TRP A 48 -12.73 4.41 7.63
C TRP A 48 -12.49 2.90 7.72
N ARG A 49 -11.26 2.47 8.06
CA ARG A 49 -10.96 1.07 8.37
C ARG A 49 -11.82 0.53 9.51
N GLY A 50 -11.99 1.32 10.57
CA GLY A 50 -12.82 0.98 11.72
C GLY A 50 -14.29 0.82 11.34
N ALA A 51 -14.82 1.69 10.48
CA ALA A 51 -16.17 1.59 9.96
C ALA A 51 -16.38 0.29 9.16
N LEU A 52 -15.47 -0.05 8.25
CA LEU A 52 -15.54 -1.32 7.51
C LEU A 52 -15.56 -2.54 8.45
N VAL A 53 -14.74 -2.53 9.50
CA VAL A 53 -14.75 -3.61 10.51
C VAL A 53 -16.07 -3.65 11.27
N ALA A 54 -16.63 -2.50 11.62
CA ALA A 54 -17.91 -2.41 12.33
C ALA A 54 -19.07 -2.92 11.47
N ASP A 55 -19.10 -2.56 10.18
CA ASP A 55 -20.11 -3.00 9.22
C ASP A 55 -20.09 -4.54 9.02
N LEU A 56 -18.91 -5.16 9.19
CA LEU A 56 -18.72 -6.61 9.16
C LEU A 56 -19.01 -7.32 10.50
N GLY A 57 -19.60 -6.63 11.48
CA GLY A 57 -19.96 -7.20 12.78
C GLY A 57 -18.89 -7.06 13.86
N GLY A 58 -17.84 -6.28 13.62
CA GLY A 58 -16.80 -5.98 14.60
C GLY A 58 -15.57 -6.90 14.53
N PRO A 59 -14.52 -6.61 15.33
CA PRO A 59 -13.22 -7.25 15.20
C PRO A 59 -13.22 -8.77 15.34
N ASP A 60 -14.10 -9.31 16.20
CA ASP A 60 -14.19 -10.75 16.47
C ASP A 60 -14.96 -11.52 15.37
N ALA A 61 -15.76 -10.82 14.56
CA ALA A 61 -16.51 -11.38 13.45
C ALA A 61 -15.73 -11.35 12.12
N VAL A 62 -14.72 -10.50 12.01
CA VAL A 62 -13.92 -10.33 10.79
C VAL A 62 -12.94 -11.51 10.62
N SER A 63 -13.14 -12.29 9.57
CA SER A 63 -12.20 -13.34 9.16
C SER A 63 -10.85 -12.78 8.71
N THR A 64 -9.80 -13.60 8.75
CA THR A 64 -8.47 -13.24 8.22
C THR A 64 -8.53 -12.78 6.76
N GLN A 65 -9.40 -13.40 5.94
CA GLN A 65 -9.57 -13.00 4.54
C GLN A 65 -10.18 -11.61 4.41
N GLN A 66 -11.25 -11.32 5.17
CA GLN A 66 -11.85 -9.99 5.20
C GLN A 66 -10.86 -8.95 5.72
N ALA A 67 -10.08 -9.26 6.76
CA ALA A 67 -9.04 -8.37 7.26
C ALA A 67 -8.01 -8.00 6.17
N ALA A 68 -7.59 -8.98 5.36
CA ALA A 68 -6.68 -8.73 4.25
C ALA A 68 -7.31 -7.86 3.14
N LEU A 69 -8.59 -8.07 2.83
CA LEU A 69 -9.34 -7.25 1.88
C LEU A 69 -9.56 -5.82 2.40
N ILE A 70 -9.85 -5.64 3.68
CA ILE A 70 -9.94 -4.32 4.34
C ILE A 70 -8.62 -3.57 4.19
N ASP A 71 -7.49 -4.21 4.46
CA ASP A 71 -6.17 -3.57 4.33
C ASP A 71 -5.81 -3.24 2.87
N LEU A 72 -6.33 -3.98 1.89
CA LEU A 72 -6.26 -3.62 0.47
C LEU A 72 -7.16 -2.41 0.17
N CYS A 73 -8.41 -2.40 0.65
CA CYS A 73 -9.35 -1.29 0.49
C CYS A 73 -8.74 0.03 0.99
N VAL A 74 -8.17 0.04 2.20
CA VAL A 74 -7.54 1.23 2.81
C VAL A 74 -6.42 1.80 1.94
N ARG A 75 -5.55 0.94 1.40
CA ARG A 75 -4.46 1.37 0.51
C ARG A 75 -4.97 1.89 -0.82
N THR A 76 -5.95 1.21 -1.43
CA THR A 76 -6.54 1.64 -2.70
C THR A 76 -7.32 2.95 -2.53
N LYS A 77 -8.04 3.15 -1.42
CA LYS A 77 -8.72 4.41 -1.10
C LYS A 77 -7.73 5.58 -1.01
N LEU A 78 -6.61 5.40 -0.31
CA LEU A 78 -5.54 6.41 -0.27
C LEU A 78 -5.02 6.77 -1.67
N GLN A 79 -4.83 5.78 -2.54
CA GLN A 79 -4.39 6.01 -3.92
C GLN A 79 -5.44 6.79 -4.72
N VAL A 80 -6.73 6.41 -4.60
CA VAL A 80 -7.85 7.12 -5.23
C VAL A 80 -7.90 8.56 -4.76
N ASP A 81 -7.87 8.82 -3.45
CA ASP A 81 -7.94 10.17 -2.89
C ASP A 81 -6.77 11.04 -3.35
N SER A 82 -5.57 10.48 -3.41
CA SER A 82 -4.39 11.20 -3.88
C SER A 82 -4.49 11.58 -5.36
N ILE A 83 -5.02 10.68 -6.21
CA ILE A 83 -5.23 10.97 -7.63
C ILE A 83 -6.38 11.96 -7.81
N ASP A 84 -7.46 11.83 -7.05
CA ASP A 84 -8.59 12.76 -7.10
C ASP A 84 -8.15 14.17 -6.69
N ALA A 85 -7.34 14.31 -5.64
CA ALA A 85 -6.77 15.59 -5.24
C ALA A 85 -5.92 16.23 -6.36
N TYR A 86 -5.08 15.42 -7.04
CA TYR A 86 -4.30 15.92 -8.17
C TYR A 86 -5.18 16.31 -9.36
N ILE A 87 -6.15 15.47 -9.73
CA ILE A 87 -7.09 15.75 -10.84
C ILE A 87 -7.86 17.05 -10.57
N LEU A 88 -8.33 17.25 -9.33
CA LEU A 88 -9.03 18.47 -8.92
C LEU A 88 -8.15 19.71 -8.93
N SER A 89 -6.82 19.56 -8.84
CA SER A 89 -5.88 20.68 -9.00
C SER A 89 -5.59 21.05 -10.46
N LEU A 90 -5.99 20.22 -11.43
CA LEU A 90 -5.74 20.49 -12.84
C LEU A 90 -6.61 21.65 -13.34
N PRO A 91 -6.08 22.55 -14.19
CA PRO A 91 -6.87 23.64 -14.77
C PRO A 91 -7.93 23.15 -15.77
N ALA A 92 -7.75 21.95 -16.34
CA ALA A 92 -8.72 21.28 -17.21
C ALA A 92 -8.47 19.76 -17.23
N LEU A 93 -9.55 18.98 -17.35
CA LEU A 93 -9.50 17.52 -17.43
C LEU A 93 -9.13 16.98 -18.82
N VAL A 94 -9.11 17.87 -19.82
CA VAL A 94 -8.84 17.54 -21.21
C VAL A 94 -7.63 18.31 -21.73
N ASP A 95 -6.79 17.60 -22.46
CA ASP A 95 -5.73 18.17 -23.27
C ASP A 95 -6.33 18.68 -24.58
N LYS A 96 -6.53 19.99 -24.67
CA LYS A 96 -7.12 20.64 -25.86
C LYS A 96 -6.24 20.50 -27.10
N ARG A 97 -4.90 20.47 -26.94
CA ARG A 97 -3.95 20.38 -28.06
C ARG A 97 -4.04 19.01 -28.73
N HIS A 98 -4.12 17.95 -27.93
CA HIS A 98 -4.17 16.57 -28.42
C HIS A 98 -5.60 15.99 -28.49
N ARG A 99 -6.63 16.81 -28.18
CA ARG A 99 -8.05 16.47 -28.21
C ARG A 99 -8.39 15.18 -27.46
N ARG A 100 -7.84 15.01 -26.25
CA ARG A 100 -8.04 13.80 -25.43
C ARG A 100 -8.15 14.14 -23.95
N VAL A 101 -8.77 13.26 -23.18
CA VAL A 101 -8.73 13.29 -21.71
C VAL A 101 -7.31 12.97 -21.23
N TRP A 102 -6.84 13.64 -20.17
CA TRP A 102 -5.53 13.33 -19.59
C TRP A 102 -5.45 11.86 -19.16
N PRO A 103 -4.33 11.15 -19.42
CA PRO A 103 -4.17 9.74 -19.02
C PRO A 103 -4.48 9.50 -17.54
N VAL A 104 -4.06 10.39 -16.65
CA VAL A 104 -4.33 10.29 -15.20
C VAL A 104 -5.82 10.21 -14.85
N VAL A 105 -6.69 10.88 -15.63
CA VAL A 105 -8.15 10.84 -15.43
C VAL A 105 -8.71 9.48 -15.87
N LYS A 106 -8.08 8.83 -16.85
CA LYS A 106 -8.43 7.46 -17.25
C LYS A 106 -7.91 6.44 -16.22
N ASP A 107 -6.68 6.60 -15.75
CA ASP A 107 -6.06 5.71 -14.76
C ASP A 107 -6.85 5.73 -13.43
N ARG A 108 -7.39 6.89 -13.06
CA ARG A 108 -8.32 7.06 -11.94
C ARG A 108 -9.50 6.08 -12.00
N GLN A 109 -10.08 5.85 -13.18
CA GLN A 109 -11.18 4.90 -13.34
C GLN A 109 -10.76 3.47 -12.98
N SER A 110 -9.53 3.07 -13.32
CA SER A 110 -9.01 1.74 -12.99
C SER A 110 -8.93 1.53 -11.48
N LEU A 111 -8.38 2.51 -10.73
CA LEU A 111 -8.29 2.43 -9.28
C LEU A 111 -9.66 2.42 -8.59
N VAL A 112 -10.60 3.23 -9.10
CA VAL A 112 -11.97 3.25 -8.57
C VAL A 112 -12.67 1.92 -8.83
N ASN A 113 -12.51 1.33 -10.01
CA ASN A 113 -13.06 0.01 -10.32
C ASN A 113 -12.47 -1.08 -9.41
N GLN A 114 -11.15 -1.02 -9.15
CA GLN A 114 -10.51 -1.94 -8.21
C GLN A 114 -11.06 -1.78 -6.79
N LEU A 115 -11.24 -0.55 -6.31
CA LEU A 115 -11.82 -0.29 -5.00
C LEU A 115 -13.26 -0.82 -4.91
N GLN A 116 -14.08 -0.58 -5.94
CA GLN A 116 -15.45 -1.11 -6.01
C GLN A 116 -15.49 -2.63 -6.02
N SER A 117 -14.54 -3.29 -6.70
CA SER A 117 -14.43 -4.76 -6.68
C SER A 117 -14.08 -5.26 -5.28
N LEU A 118 -13.07 -4.68 -4.64
CA LEU A 118 -12.66 -5.08 -3.29
C LEU A 118 -13.77 -4.90 -2.26
N LEU A 119 -14.54 -3.81 -2.35
CA LEU A 119 -15.70 -3.58 -1.49
C LEU A 119 -16.82 -4.58 -1.75
N ARG A 120 -17.05 -4.97 -3.02
CA ARG A 120 -18.04 -5.99 -3.36
C ARG A 120 -17.64 -7.37 -2.84
N ASP A 121 -16.34 -7.70 -2.86
CA ASP A 121 -15.82 -8.96 -2.36
C ASP A 121 -15.89 -9.07 -0.82
N LEU A 122 -16.09 -7.95 -0.11
CA LEU A 122 -16.27 -7.94 1.35
C LEU A 122 -17.67 -8.34 1.80
N GLY A 123 -18.68 -8.21 0.93
CA GLY A 123 -20.09 -8.48 1.23
C GLY A 123 -20.92 -7.21 1.26
#